data_AF-A0A953F8K1-F1
#
_entry.id   AF-A0A953F8K1-F1
#
_cell.length_a   1.000
_cell.length_b   1.000
_cell.length_c   1.000
_cell.angle_alpha   90.00
_cell.angle_beta   90.00
_cell.angle_gamma   90.00
#
_symmetry.space_group_name_H-M   'P 1'
#
loop_
_entity.id
_entity.type
_entity.pdbx_description
1 polymer ?
#
loop_
_entity_poly.entity_id
_entity_poly.type
_entity_poly.pdbx_seq_one_letter_code
_entity_poly.pdbx_strand_id
1 'polypeptide(L)'
;HSISRFKSVDFNYVIRYRSRVGTAHEKNYSLSTNAILYAYSYENIFQLPLFNFSDADIGDYRKMNAFPFNSFFWDNNDEYKINHQNDANTLFFIDSNSITNLSLFTKSNRIKRGLFEHPFISWTGKRIFIRESGIDTLLKVRTDFKSDKYLLSVKYYVDYCSYNGIIHIETSTILDPYQSFYALPIDAKANCFINLYFDYCELQRRNLENVLNKNRLNYSGFKQAYFSEMEKIQLERDNFIKAVERGANRKAMEMYNAEVKSKLGIDNIALFKPYEE
;
A
#
# COMPACT_ATOMS: atom_id res chain seq x y z
N HIS A 1 -26.00 26.75 14.94
CA HIS A 1 -26.34 25.35 15.26
C HIS A 1 -25.17 24.72 15.99
N SER A 2 -25.36 24.21 17.20
CA SER A 2 -24.31 23.51 17.95
C SER A 2 -24.17 22.09 17.40
N ILE A 3 -23.08 21.84 16.66
CA ILE A 3 -22.71 20.48 16.27
C ILE A 3 -22.24 19.78 17.55
N SER A 4 -22.98 18.76 17.99
CA SER A 4 -22.56 17.92 19.11
C SER A 4 -21.29 17.17 18.70
N ARG A 5 -20.18 17.41 19.40
CA ARG A 5 -18.91 16.73 19.17
C ARG A 5 -18.72 15.66 20.24
N PHE A 6 -18.36 14.46 19.82
CA PHE A 6 -18.10 13.33 20.72
C PHE A 6 -16.64 13.37 21.20
N LYS A 7 -16.40 13.60 22.49
CA LYS A 7 -15.05 13.59 23.08
C LYS A 7 -14.69 12.22 23.63
N SER A 8 -15.57 11.64 24.45
CA SER A 8 -15.37 10.33 25.02
C SER A 8 -16.67 9.72 25.53
N VAL A 9 -16.71 8.39 25.64
CA VAL A 9 -17.71 7.66 26.42
C VAL A 9 -17.03 6.52 27.17
N ASP A 10 -17.43 6.35 28.42
CA ASP A 10 -17.13 5.17 29.22
C ASP A 10 -18.37 4.28 29.20
N PHE A 11 -18.17 3.00 28.89
CA PHE A 11 -19.23 2.02 28.91
C PHE A 11 -18.72 0.67 29.37
N ASN A 12 -19.60 -0.04 30.08
CA ASN A 12 -19.39 -1.42 30.45
C ASN A 12 -20.13 -2.32 29.48
N TYR A 13 -19.48 -3.37 29.00
CA TYR A 13 -20.13 -4.39 28.20
C TYR A 13 -19.75 -5.79 28.66
N VAL A 14 -20.67 -6.73 28.47
CA VAL A 14 -20.48 -8.13 28.83
C VAL A 14 -20.58 -8.96 27.56
N ILE A 15 -19.48 -9.63 27.19
CA ILE A 15 -19.49 -10.62 26.11
C ILE A 15 -19.71 -11.98 26.75
N ARG A 16 -20.82 -12.62 26.36
CA ARG A 16 -21.07 -14.02 26.65
C ARG A 16 -20.81 -14.82 25.39
N TYR A 17 -19.86 -15.75 25.43
CA TYR A 17 -19.57 -16.61 24.30
C TYR A 17 -19.42 -18.06 24.72
N ARG A 18 -19.68 -18.96 23.78
CA ARG A 18 -19.64 -20.40 23.97
C ARG A 18 -18.47 -20.95 23.17
N SER A 19 -17.48 -21.52 23.84
CA SER A 19 -16.35 -22.15 23.14
C SER A 19 -16.73 -23.52 22.63
N ARG A 20 -16.27 -23.87 21.42
CA ARG A 20 -16.38 -25.23 20.84
C ARG A 20 -17.82 -25.76 20.83
N VAL A 21 -18.70 -24.97 20.21
CA VAL A 21 -20.14 -25.25 20.04
C VAL A 21 -20.36 -26.68 19.51
N GLY A 22 -21.21 -27.46 20.18
CA GLY A 22 -21.60 -28.80 19.71
C GLY A 22 -20.59 -29.92 20.05
N THR A 23 -19.64 -29.67 20.97
CA THR A 23 -18.67 -30.68 21.42
C THR A 23 -18.86 -31.02 22.90
N ALA A 24 -18.38 -32.20 23.34
CA ALA A 24 -18.47 -32.64 24.74
C ALA A 24 -17.74 -31.74 25.76
N HIS A 25 -16.89 -30.82 25.28
CA HIS A 25 -16.15 -29.85 26.10
C HIS A 25 -16.67 -28.42 25.92
N GLU A 26 -17.92 -28.26 25.50
CA GLU A 26 -18.57 -26.97 25.41
C GLU A 26 -18.54 -26.25 26.77
N LYS A 27 -18.08 -25.00 26.74
CA LYS A 27 -18.01 -24.14 27.92
C LYS A 27 -18.56 -22.76 27.57
N ASN A 28 -19.38 -22.22 28.47
CA ASN A 28 -19.85 -20.85 28.39
C ASN A 28 -18.89 -19.95 29.19
N TYR A 29 -18.46 -18.86 28.57
CA TYR A 29 -17.64 -17.82 29.19
C TYR A 29 -18.44 -16.52 29.22
N SER A 30 -18.23 -15.75 30.29
CA SER A 30 -18.74 -14.39 30.41
C SER A 30 -17.58 -13.49 30.78
N LEU A 31 -17.23 -12.58 29.89
CA LEU A 31 -16.25 -11.53 30.15
C LEU A 31 -16.97 -10.19 30.33
N SER A 32 -16.74 -9.54 31.46
CA SER A 32 -17.15 -8.16 31.69
C SER A 32 -15.95 -7.27 31.40
N THR A 33 -16.14 -6.25 30.57
CA THR A 33 -15.09 -5.31 30.19
C THR A 33 -15.60 -3.89 30.40
N ASN A 34 -14.78 -3.05 31.00
CA ASN A 34 -14.95 -1.60 30.95
C ASN A 34 -14.14 -1.08 29.76
N ALA A 35 -14.77 -0.26 28.93
CA ALA A 35 -14.12 0.37 27.80
C ALA A 35 -14.31 1.89 27.85
N ILE A 36 -13.19 2.58 27.65
CA ILE A 36 -13.15 4.02 27.45
C ILE A 36 -12.88 4.23 25.96
N LEU A 37 -13.86 4.79 25.26
CA LEU A 37 -13.69 5.26 23.88
C LEU A 37 -13.43 6.76 23.92
N TYR A 38 -12.33 7.20 23.33
CA TYR A 38 -11.94 8.61 23.28
C TYR A 38 -11.65 9.00 21.83
N ALA A 39 -12.12 10.18 21.42
CA ALA A 39 -11.92 10.66 20.07
C ALA A 39 -10.49 11.18 19.87
N TYR A 40 -9.76 10.55 18.95
CA TYR A 40 -8.43 10.99 18.56
C TYR A 40 -8.45 12.42 18.03
N SER A 41 -7.60 13.28 18.61
CA SER A 41 -7.44 14.68 18.20
C SER A 41 -8.79 15.43 18.14
N TYR A 42 -9.60 15.33 19.19
CA TYR A 42 -10.95 15.93 19.29
C TYR A 42 -11.07 17.40 18.85
N GLU A 43 -10.02 18.21 19.06
CA GLU A 43 -10.03 19.64 18.72
C GLU A 43 -9.68 19.91 17.24
N ASN A 44 -9.09 18.95 16.52
CA ASN A 44 -8.62 19.14 15.14
C ASN A 44 -9.32 18.20 14.16
N ILE A 45 -9.39 18.62 12.90
CA ILE A 45 -9.86 17.76 11.81
C ILE A 45 -8.77 16.73 11.52
N PHE A 46 -9.12 15.45 11.57
CA PHE A 46 -8.21 14.38 11.20
C PHE A 46 -7.80 14.51 9.73
N GLN A 47 -6.49 14.52 9.49
CA GLN A 47 -5.94 14.59 8.14
C GLN A 47 -5.79 13.17 7.62
N LEU A 48 -6.55 12.83 6.59
CA LEU A 48 -6.44 11.53 5.95
C LEU A 48 -5.17 11.44 5.11
N PRO A 49 -4.51 10.27 5.05
CA PRO A 49 -3.45 10.03 4.09
C PRO A 49 -3.95 10.27 2.65
N LEU A 50 -3.05 10.78 1.82
CA LEU A 50 -3.32 10.97 0.40
C LEU A 50 -3.10 9.62 -0.31
N PHE A 51 -4.21 8.97 -0.63
CA PHE A 51 -4.24 7.76 -1.43
C PHE A 51 -5.60 7.63 -2.10
N ASN A 52 -5.64 7.43 -3.42
CA ASN A 52 -6.89 7.31 -4.15
C ASN A 52 -7.22 5.85 -4.46
N PHE A 53 -8.23 5.30 -3.79
CA PHE A 53 -8.84 4.03 -4.18
C PHE A 53 -9.77 4.30 -5.36
N SER A 54 -9.41 3.74 -6.52
CA SER A 54 -10.16 3.99 -7.75
C SER A 54 -11.40 3.13 -7.88
N ASP A 55 -11.47 2.05 -7.11
CA ASP A 55 -12.63 1.16 -7.03
C ASP A 55 -13.26 1.31 -5.64
N ALA A 56 -14.50 1.79 -5.62
CA ALA A 56 -15.27 2.01 -4.41
C ALA A 56 -15.66 0.68 -3.74
N ASP A 57 -15.80 -0.39 -4.53
CA ASP A 57 -16.32 -1.70 -4.11
C ASP A 57 -15.27 -2.59 -3.44
N ILE A 58 -14.01 -2.14 -3.39
CA ILE A 58 -12.97 -2.78 -2.58
C ILE A 58 -13.36 -2.67 -1.10
N GLY A 59 -13.61 -3.81 -0.45
CA GLY A 59 -13.93 -3.84 0.98
C GLY A 59 -12.82 -3.27 1.86
N ASP A 60 -13.19 -2.65 2.99
CA ASP A 60 -12.28 -1.89 3.84
C ASP A 60 -11.03 -2.67 4.29
N TYR A 61 -11.18 -3.97 4.61
CA TYR A 61 -10.05 -4.82 4.97
C TYR A 61 -8.99 -4.94 3.86
N ARG A 62 -9.40 -4.90 2.58
CA ARG A 62 -8.46 -4.91 1.44
C ARG A 62 -7.84 -3.54 1.25
N LYS A 63 -8.59 -2.46 1.46
CA LYS A 63 -8.07 -1.08 1.46
C LYS A 63 -6.99 -0.88 2.52
N MET A 64 -7.18 -1.43 3.72
CA MET A 64 -6.21 -1.35 4.83
C MET A 64 -4.83 -1.91 4.46
N ASN A 65 -4.76 -2.90 3.55
CA ASN A 65 -3.48 -3.46 3.11
C ASN A 65 -2.65 -2.51 2.24
N ALA A 66 -3.28 -1.52 1.61
CA ALA A 66 -2.56 -0.51 0.85
C ALA A 66 -1.71 0.39 1.75
N PHE A 67 -2.03 0.48 3.04
CA PHE A 67 -1.38 1.43 3.94
C PHE A 67 -0.16 0.78 4.63
N PRO A 68 1.04 1.37 4.52
CA PRO A 68 2.21 0.92 5.25
C PRO A 68 2.02 1.14 6.77
N PHE A 69 2.82 0.45 7.57
CA PHE A 69 2.86 0.67 9.00
C PHE A 69 3.58 1.98 9.32
N ASN A 70 2.85 2.97 9.84
CA ASN A 70 3.41 4.25 10.26
C ASN A 70 3.95 4.15 11.69
N SER A 71 5.22 3.74 11.82
CA SER A 71 5.89 3.59 13.12
C SER A 71 5.97 4.93 13.88
N PHE A 72 6.29 6.03 13.18
CA PHE A 72 6.33 7.36 13.79
C PHE A 72 5.03 7.72 14.51
N PHE A 73 3.88 7.46 13.90
CA PHE A 73 2.58 7.70 14.54
C PHE A 73 2.42 6.88 15.83
N TRP A 74 2.65 5.57 15.77
CA TRP A 74 2.42 4.66 16.91
C TRP A 74 3.43 4.81 18.04
N ASP A 75 4.68 5.16 17.72
CA ASP A 75 5.74 5.35 18.71
C ASP A 75 5.56 6.66 19.49
N ASN A 76 4.90 7.66 18.90
CA ASN A 76 4.73 8.97 19.49
C ASN A 76 3.34 9.21 20.11
N ASN A 77 2.29 8.55 19.63
CA ASN A 77 0.94 8.73 20.18
C ASN A 77 0.65 7.73 21.32
N ASP A 78 1.02 8.11 22.55
CA ASP A 78 0.85 7.28 23.76
C ASP A 78 -0.45 7.59 24.55
N GLU A 79 -1.31 8.48 24.03
CA GLU A 79 -2.50 8.97 24.77
C GLU A 79 -3.53 7.87 25.12
N TYR A 80 -3.42 6.67 24.54
CA TYR A 80 -4.36 5.57 24.70
C TYR A 80 -3.79 4.30 25.34
N LYS A 81 -2.53 4.29 25.84
CA LYS A 81 -2.00 3.12 26.55
C LYS A 81 -2.58 3.05 27.96
N ILE A 82 -3.78 2.48 28.06
CA ILE A 82 -4.38 2.09 29.33
C ILE A 82 -3.60 0.86 29.84
N ASN A 83 -2.70 1.10 30.79
CA ASN A 83 -1.77 0.18 31.48
C ASN A 83 -0.46 -0.22 30.75
N HIS A 84 0.65 0.31 31.30
CA HIS A 84 2.04 -0.10 31.11
C HIS A 84 2.35 -1.51 31.67
N GLN A 85 1.67 -2.55 31.20
CA GLN A 85 2.20 -3.90 31.36
C GLN A 85 2.44 -4.52 29.99
N ASN A 86 3.67 -4.25 29.53
CA ASN A 86 4.32 -4.71 28.33
C ASN A 86 3.80 -4.12 27.03
N ASP A 87 4.74 -3.94 26.10
CA ASP A 87 4.60 -3.68 24.67
C ASP A 87 3.75 -4.75 23.95
N ALA A 88 2.69 -5.28 24.56
CA ALA A 88 1.92 -6.41 24.05
C ALA A 88 1.35 -6.13 22.66
N ASN A 89 0.97 -4.89 22.35
CA ASN A 89 0.56 -4.50 21.00
C ASN A 89 1.73 -4.47 20.03
N THR A 90 2.86 -3.87 20.39
CA THR A 90 4.07 -3.86 19.55
C THR A 90 4.59 -5.28 19.34
N LEU A 91 4.71 -6.06 20.41
CA LEU A 91 5.03 -7.50 20.43
C LEU A 91 4.03 -8.29 19.58
N PHE A 92 2.72 -8.00 19.64
CA PHE A 92 1.73 -8.60 18.76
C PHE A 92 1.95 -8.22 17.29
N PHE A 93 2.27 -6.97 17.00
CA PHE A 93 2.50 -6.49 15.63
C PHE A 93 3.80 -7.02 15.01
N ILE A 94 4.86 -7.19 15.81
CA ILE A 94 6.16 -7.71 15.35
C ILE A 94 6.28 -9.23 15.48
N ASP A 95 5.39 -9.91 16.23
CA ASP A 95 5.41 -11.36 16.36
C ASP A 95 5.06 -12.02 15.00
N SER A 96 6.04 -12.77 14.49
CA SER A 96 5.92 -13.59 13.29
C SER A 96 4.76 -14.61 13.30
N ASN A 97 4.22 -14.93 14.48
CA ASN A 97 3.09 -15.85 14.65
C ASN A 97 1.72 -15.14 14.72
N SER A 98 1.71 -13.81 14.81
CA SER A 98 0.50 -13.01 14.81
C SER A 98 0.01 -12.72 13.40
N ILE A 99 -1.32 -12.70 13.25
CA ILE A 99 -1.98 -12.30 12.00
C ILE A 99 -2.31 -10.81 12.10
N THR A 100 -1.53 -9.99 11.41
CA THR A 100 -1.60 -8.52 11.41
C THR A 100 -1.91 -8.03 10.00
N ASN A 101 -2.18 -6.74 9.80
CA ASN A 101 -2.28 -6.15 8.45
C ASN A 101 -1.04 -6.40 7.57
N LEU A 102 0.12 -6.70 8.15
CA LEU A 102 1.34 -7.06 7.42
C LEU A 102 1.39 -8.55 7.05
N SER A 103 0.90 -9.44 7.91
CA SER A 103 0.95 -10.90 7.71
C SER A 103 -0.34 -11.54 7.17
N LEU A 104 -1.47 -10.81 7.20
CA LEU A 104 -2.76 -11.19 6.60
C LEU A 104 -2.65 -11.50 5.10
N PHE A 105 -1.72 -10.81 4.43
CA PHE A 105 -1.59 -10.77 2.98
C PHE A 105 -0.32 -11.45 2.47
N THR A 106 0.55 -11.87 3.38
CA THR A 106 1.82 -12.53 3.07
C THR A 106 1.83 -13.96 3.62
N LYS A 107 2.77 -14.76 3.13
CA LYS A 107 2.92 -16.13 3.60
C LYS A 107 3.45 -16.11 5.03
N SER A 108 2.66 -16.61 5.98
CA SER A 108 3.10 -16.82 7.37
C SER A 108 3.24 -18.31 7.65
N ASN A 109 3.84 -18.66 8.80
CA ASN A 109 3.95 -20.06 9.23
C ASN A 109 2.58 -20.77 9.31
N ARG A 110 1.47 -20.01 9.46
CA ARG A 110 0.10 -20.54 9.49
C ARG A 110 -0.67 -20.38 8.18
N ILE A 111 -0.36 -19.36 7.37
CA ILE A 111 -1.10 -19.05 6.14
C ILE A 111 -0.17 -19.21 4.93
N LYS A 112 -0.32 -20.31 4.19
CA LYS A 112 0.60 -20.69 3.09
C LYS A 112 0.51 -19.78 1.85
N ARG A 113 -0.55 -18.98 1.69
CA ARG A 113 -0.83 -18.17 0.48
C ARG A 113 -1.36 -16.75 0.73
N GLY A 114 -1.37 -16.25 1.97
CA GLY A 114 -2.15 -15.08 2.36
C GLY A 114 -3.66 -15.37 2.38
N LEU A 115 -4.46 -14.60 3.11
CA LEU A 115 -5.93 -14.78 3.19
C LEU A 115 -6.67 -14.16 2.00
N PHE A 116 -6.01 -13.28 1.25
CA PHE A 116 -6.62 -12.55 0.14
C PHE A 116 -5.84 -12.78 -1.15
N GLU A 117 -6.56 -12.98 -2.25
CA GLU A 117 -5.96 -13.35 -3.55
C GLU A 117 -5.18 -12.21 -4.23
N HIS A 118 -5.50 -10.95 -3.90
CA HIS A 118 -4.94 -9.77 -4.56
C HIS A 118 -4.63 -8.65 -3.54
N PRO A 119 -3.54 -8.76 -2.77
CA PRO A 119 -3.10 -7.66 -1.91
C PRO A 119 -2.50 -6.51 -2.73
N PHE A 120 -2.65 -5.29 -2.23
CA PHE A 120 -1.84 -4.18 -2.70
C PHE A 120 -0.36 -4.50 -2.50
N ILE A 121 0.45 -4.25 -3.51
CA ILE A 121 1.86 -4.66 -3.49
C ILE A 121 2.72 -3.41 -3.32
N SER A 122 3.28 -3.24 -2.12
CA SER A 122 4.26 -2.18 -1.86
C SER A 122 5.61 -2.52 -2.50
N TRP A 123 6.30 -1.50 -3.01
CA TRP A 123 7.64 -1.65 -3.54
C TRP A 123 8.61 -2.02 -2.42
N THR A 124 9.36 -3.12 -2.62
CA THR A 124 10.34 -3.63 -1.65
C THR A 124 11.68 -3.98 -2.32
N GLY A 125 11.84 -3.64 -3.60
CA GLY A 125 12.92 -4.13 -4.45
C GLY A 125 12.75 -5.60 -4.89
N LYS A 126 11.83 -6.37 -4.30
CA LYS A 126 11.52 -7.72 -4.77
C LYS A 126 10.73 -7.69 -6.08
N ARG A 127 11.01 -8.65 -6.96
CA ARG A 127 10.39 -8.72 -8.29
C ARG A 127 8.96 -9.20 -8.20
N ILE A 128 8.11 -8.59 -9.01
CA ILE A 128 6.71 -8.97 -9.16
C ILE A 128 6.53 -9.78 -10.44
N PHE A 129 5.64 -10.76 -10.37
CA PHE A 129 5.25 -11.57 -11.51
C PHE A 129 3.73 -11.55 -11.59
N ILE A 130 3.21 -11.06 -12.72
CA ILE A 130 1.78 -11.13 -13.00
C ILE A 130 1.49 -12.58 -13.37
N ARG A 131 0.46 -13.17 -12.77
CA ARG A 131 0.04 -14.51 -13.19
C ARG A 131 -0.60 -14.40 -14.56
N GLU A 132 -0.31 -15.36 -15.43
CA GLU A 132 -1.09 -15.51 -16.65
C GLU A 132 -2.56 -15.67 -16.24
N SER A 133 -3.40 -14.76 -16.72
CA SER A 133 -4.84 -14.91 -16.56
C SER A 133 -5.23 -16.20 -17.28
N GLY A 134 -5.66 -17.22 -16.52
CA GLY A 134 -6.47 -18.28 -17.11
C GLY A 134 -7.65 -17.64 -17.83
N ILE A 135 -8.14 -18.27 -18.91
CA ILE A 135 -9.18 -17.75 -19.81
C ILE A 135 -10.22 -16.97 -19.02
N ASP A 136 -10.13 -15.65 -19.09
CA ASP A 136 -11.05 -14.76 -18.39
C ASP A 136 -12.33 -14.74 -19.21
N THR A 137 -13.34 -15.50 -18.77
CA THR A 137 -14.64 -15.55 -19.44
C THR A 137 -15.38 -14.22 -19.41
N LEU A 138 -14.93 -13.23 -18.62
CA LEU A 138 -15.62 -11.97 -18.40
C LEU A 138 -15.00 -10.76 -19.12
N LEU A 139 -13.74 -10.83 -19.56
CA LEU A 139 -13.09 -9.74 -20.27
C LEU A 139 -12.78 -10.11 -21.72
N LYS A 140 -13.82 -10.06 -22.56
CA LYS A 140 -13.63 -9.85 -24.01
C LYS A 140 -13.12 -8.43 -24.23
N VAL A 141 -11.83 -8.18 -23.99
CA VAL A 141 -11.15 -6.98 -24.51
C VAL A 141 -11.07 -7.11 -26.03
N ARG A 142 -12.15 -6.72 -26.70
CA ARG A 142 -12.27 -6.62 -28.16
C ARG A 142 -11.70 -5.28 -28.61
N THR A 143 -10.39 -5.10 -28.49
CA THR A 143 -9.70 -3.98 -29.13
C THR A 143 -8.47 -4.49 -29.87
N ASP A 144 -8.27 -3.96 -31.09
CA ASP A 144 -7.15 -4.34 -31.95
C ASP A 144 -5.82 -3.73 -31.45
N PHE A 145 -5.88 -2.70 -30.59
CA PHE A 145 -4.70 -2.00 -30.10
C PHE A 145 -4.05 -2.70 -28.91
N LYS A 146 -2.75 -2.96 -29.03
CA LYS A 146 -1.94 -3.57 -27.95
C LYS A 146 -1.84 -2.71 -26.69
N SER A 147 -2.10 -1.40 -26.77
CA SER A 147 -2.13 -0.49 -25.62
C SER A 147 -3.22 -0.84 -24.62
N ASP A 148 -4.35 -1.35 -25.10
CA ASP A 148 -5.55 -1.56 -24.28
C ASP A 148 -5.54 -2.94 -23.61
N LYS A 149 -4.55 -3.77 -23.96
CA LYS A 149 -4.38 -5.13 -23.44
C LYS A 149 -3.61 -5.15 -22.12
N TYR A 150 -3.24 -4.01 -21.56
CA TYR A 150 -2.62 -3.93 -20.25
C TYR A 150 -2.85 -2.58 -19.58
N LEU A 151 -2.83 -2.58 -18.25
CA LEU A 151 -2.77 -1.38 -17.41
C LEU A 151 -1.88 -1.71 -16.20
N LEU A 152 -0.93 -0.85 -15.87
CA LEU A 152 -0.11 -0.98 -14.66
C LEU A 152 -0.42 0.21 -13.75
N SER A 153 -1.31 0.01 -12.78
CA SER A 153 -1.75 1.05 -11.85
C SER A 153 -0.85 1.11 -10.64
N VAL A 154 0.24 1.87 -10.74
CA VAL A 154 1.07 2.25 -9.60
C VAL A 154 0.54 3.56 -8.98
N LYS A 155 0.45 3.59 -7.65
CA LYS A 155 -0.05 4.69 -6.83
C LYS A 155 0.97 5.04 -5.76
N TYR A 156 0.93 6.28 -5.28
CA TYR A 156 1.76 6.74 -4.17
C TYR A 156 0.88 6.98 -2.96
N TYR A 157 1.23 6.32 -1.87
CA TYR A 157 0.71 6.65 -0.55
C TYR A 157 1.55 7.77 0.04
N VAL A 158 0.91 8.75 0.65
CA VAL A 158 1.55 9.84 1.38
C VAL A 158 0.77 10.11 2.65
N ASP A 159 1.43 10.00 3.80
CA ASP A 159 0.90 10.38 5.10
C ASP A 159 1.62 11.61 5.64
N TYR A 160 0.87 12.54 6.21
CA TYR A 160 1.39 13.73 6.87
C TYR A 160 1.09 13.61 8.35
N CYS A 161 2.12 13.30 9.14
CA CYS A 161 1.99 13.09 10.57
C CYS A 161 2.68 14.21 11.34
N SER A 162 1.92 15.00 12.09
CA SER A 162 2.43 16.04 12.98
C SER A 162 2.26 15.61 14.43
N TYR A 163 3.36 15.57 15.19
CA TYR A 163 3.35 15.27 16.62
C TYR A 163 4.34 16.15 17.37
N ASN A 164 3.90 16.85 18.43
CA ASN A 164 4.72 17.78 19.22
C ASN A 164 5.53 18.79 18.37
N GLY A 165 4.94 19.28 17.28
CA GLY A 165 5.59 20.22 16.35
C GLY A 165 6.59 19.58 15.38
N ILE A 166 6.85 18.29 15.49
CA ILE A 166 7.65 17.50 14.53
C ILE A 166 6.70 16.99 13.45
N ILE A 167 7.10 17.18 12.20
CA ILE A 167 6.35 16.73 11.03
C ILE A 167 7.14 15.61 10.35
N HIS A 168 6.56 14.42 10.36
CA HIS A 168 7.02 13.25 9.63
C HIS A 168 6.13 13.01 8.41
N ILE A 169 6.77 12.70 7.28
CA ILE A 169 6.06 12.36 6.05
C ILE A 169 6.41 10.92 5.73
N GLU A 170 5.40 10.06 5.71
CA GLU A 170 5.54 8.66 5.31
C GLU A 170 5.09 8.51 3.86
N THR A 171 5.87 7.83 3.02
CA THR A 171 5.46 7.62 1.62
C THR A 171 5.75 6.20 1.16
N SER A 172 4.94 5.67 0.25
CA SER A 172 5.14 4.33 -0.31
C SER A 172 4.67 4.24 -1.76
N THR A 173 5.37 3.43 -2.56
CA THR A 173 5.01 3.11 -3.95
C THR A 173 4.24 1.80 -3.95
N ILE A 174 3.00 1.81 -4.45
CA ILE A 174 2.07 0.69 -4.33
C ILE A 174 1.52 0.33 -5.71
N LEU A 175 1.64 -0.93 -6.10
CA LEU A 175 0.91 -1.48 -7.25
C LEU A 175 -0.49 -1.91 -6.81
N ASP A 176 -1.50 -1.37 -7.50
CA ASP A 176 -2.91 -1.69 -7.30
C ASP A 176 -3.31 -2.89 -8.18
N PRO A 177 -3.53 -4.07 -7.60
CA PRO A 177 -3.86 -5.27 -8.37
C PRO A 177 -5.30 -5.28 -8.90
N TYR A 178 -6.17 -4.40 -8.40
CA TYR A 178 -7.58 -4.33 -8.83
C TYR A 178 -7.74 -3.55 -10.13
N GLN A 179 -6.76 -2.69 -10.43
CA GLN A 179 -6.70 -1.97 -11.70
C GLN A 179 -5.62 -2.49 -12.64
N SER A 180 -4.62 -3.18 -12.11
CA SER A 180 -3.50 -3.65 -12.93
C SER A 180 -3.84 -4.98 -13.60
N PHE A 181 -3.67 -5.04 -14.91
CA PHE A 181 -3.80 -6.26 -15.70
C PHE A 181 -2.78 -6.29 -16.85
N TYR A 182 -2.44 -7.49 -17.31
CA TYR A 182 -1.54 -7.67 -18.44
C TYR A 182 -2.00 -8.89 -19.26
N ALA A 183 -2.78 -8.64 -20.31
CA ALA A 183 -3.38 -9.65 -21.18
C ALA A 183 -2.54 -9.96 -22.43
N LEU A 184 -1.23 -9.70 -22.36
CA LEU A 184 -0.24 -10.06 -23.38
C LEU A 184 0.62 -11.22 -22.85
N PRO A 185 1.30 -11.99 -23.73
CA PRO A 185 2.20 -13.05 -23.31
C PRO A 185 3.24 -12.56 -22.30
N ILE A 186 3.43 -13.31 -21.21
CA ILE A 186 4.37 -12.98 -20.14
C ILE A 186 5.70 -13.69 -20.43
N ASP A 187 6.59 -13.01 -21.15
CA ASP A 187 7.95 -13.44 -21.42
C ASP A 187 8.98 -12.67 -20.57
N ALA A 188 10.27 -12.94 -20.78
CA ALA A 188 11.37 -12.22 -20.15
C ALA A 188 11.27 -10.69 -20.37
N LYS A 189 10.81 -10.27 -21.55
CA LYS A 189 10.67 -8.86 -21.93
C LYS A 189 9.52 -8.19 -21.20
N ALA A 190 8.36 -8.84 -21.12
CA ALA A 190 7.21 -8.38 -20.35
C ALA A 190 7.58 -8.25 -18.86
N ASN A 191 8.22 -9.27 -18.28
CA ASN A 191 8.67 -9.23 -16.89
C ASN A 191 9.68 -8.11 -16.62
N CYS A 192 10.64 -7.90 -17.54
CA CYS A 192 11.59 -6.80 -17.46
C CYS A 192 10.88 -5.44 -17.52
N PHE A 193 9.94 -5.27 -18.45
CA PHE A 193 9.16 -4.03 -18.60
C PHE A 193 8.34 -3.71 -17.36
N ILE A 194 7.58 -4.68 -16.84
CA ILE A 194 6.71 -4.50 -15.65
C ILE A 194 7.55 -4.11 -14.43
N ASN A 195 8.64 -4.83 -14.18
CA ASN A 195 9.49 -4.58 -13.01
C ASN A 195 10.28 -3.28 -13.14
N LEU A 196 10.79 -2.96 -14.34
CA LEU A 196 11.45 -1.68 -14.60
C LEU A 196 10.49 -0.50 -14.40
N TYR A 197 9.24 -0.64 -14.85
CA TYR A 197 8.21 0.39 -14.63
C TYR A 197 7.95 0.62 -13.14
N PHE A 198 7.82 -0.45 -12.36
CA PHE A 198 7.56 -0.34 -10.93
C PHE A 198 8.73 0.30 -10.18
N ASP A 199 9.97 -0.04 -10.55
CA ASP A 199 11.17 0.61 -10.02
C ASP A 199 11.28 2.07 -10.46
N TYR A 200 10.90 2.40 -11.70
CA TYR A 200 10.87 3.78 -12.17
C TYR A 200 9.87 4.63 -11.39
N CYS A 201 8.70 4.09 -11.08
CA CYS A 201 7.74 4.75 -10.19
C CYS A 201 8.32 4.99 -8.78
N GLU A 202 9.14 4.07 -8.25
CA GLU A 202 9.82 4.30 -6.97
C GLU A 202 10.80 5.48 -7.02
N LEU A 203 11.49 5.70 -8.15
CA LEU A 203 12.31 6.91 -8.32
C LEU A 203 11.47 8.19 -8.24
N GLN A 204 10.31 8.17 -8.87
CA GLN A 204 9.37 9.29 -8.87
C GLN A 204 8.83 9.54 -7.44
N ARG A 205 8.54 8.49 -6.67
CA ARG A 205 8.17 8.62 -5.25
C ARG A 205 9.28 9.25 -4.42
N ARG A 206 10.55 8.86 -4.60
CA ARG A 206 11.68 9.48 -3.89
C ARG A 206 11.82 10.97 -4.20
N ASN A 207 11.57 11.35 -5.46
CA ASN A 207 11.54 12.77 -5.84
C ASN A 207 10.37 13.50 -5.18
N LEU A 208 9.17 12.92 -5.19
CA LEU A 208 8.00 13.43 -4.49
C LEU A 208 8.30 13.66 -3.01
N GLU A 209 8.83 12.65 -2.31
CA GLU A 209 9.19 12.73 -0.90
C GLU A 209 10.17 13.88 -0.61
N ASN A 210 11.17 14.09 -1.47
CA ASN A 210 12.09 15.21 -1.35
C ASN A 210 11.40 16.58 -1.51
N VAL A 211 10.47 16.69 -2.46
CA VAL A 211 9.67 17.92 -2.68
C VAL A 211 8.76 18.18 -1.48
N LEU A 212 8.09 17.14 -0.97
CA LEU A 212 7.19 17.24 0.17
C LEU A 212 7.94 17.61 1.45
N ASN A 213 9.11 17.01 1.71
CA ASN A 213 9.94 17.32 2.86
C ASN A 213 10.41 18.78 2.89
N LYS A 214 10.65 19.41 1.73
CA LYS A 214 10.97 20.85 1.64
C LYS A 214 9.79 21.76 1.98
N ASN A 215 8.56 21.28 1.78
CA ASN A 215 7.32 22.04 1.97
C ASN A 215 6.56 21.62 3.24
N ARG A 216 7.14 20.74 4.07
CA ARG A 216 6.44 20.06 5.17
C ARG A 216 5.87 20.99 6.24
N LEU A 217 6.48 22.16 6.48
CA LEU A 217 6.09 23.04 7.59
C LEU A 217 4.72 23.70 7.41
N ASN A 218 4.18 23.72 6.18
CA ASN A 218 2.88 24.31 5.88
C ASN A 218 2.01 23.26 5.20
N TYR A 219 0.96 22.78 5.87
CA TYR A 219 0.08 21.77 5.31
C TYR A 219 -0.61 22.19 4.00
N SER A 220 -0.94 23.47 3.83
CA SER A 220 -1.48 23.99 2.56
C SER A 220 -0.43 23.92 1.45
N GLY A 221 0.80 24.37 1.76
CA GLY A 221 1.94 24.29 0.84
C GLY A 221 2.32 22.85 0.49
N PHE A 222 2.28 21.94 1.47
CA PHE A 222 2.46 20.51 1.31
C PHE A 222 1.44 19.92 0.32
N LYS A 223 0.14 20.23 0.48
CA LYS A 223 -0.90 19.74 -0.44
C LYS A 223 -0.73 20.30 -1.85
N GLN A 224 -0.39 21.59 -1.99
CA GLN A 224 -0.13 22.18 -3.30
C GLN A 224 1.08 21.53 -3.98
N ALA A 225 2.15 21.32 -3.23
CA ALA A 225 3.35 20.63 -3.71
C ALA A 225 3.03 19.19 -4.14
N TYR A 226 2.21 18.47 -3.37
CA TYR A 226 1.74 17.13 -3.74
C TYR A 226 1.01 17.14 -5.09
N PHE A 227 -0.05 17.96 -5.25
CA PHE A 227 -0.83 17.94 -6.49
C PHE A 227 0.00 18.37 -7.71
N SER A 228 0.83 19.40 -7.57
CA SER A 228 1.72 19.85 -8.64
C SER A 228 2.74 18.78 -9.05
N GLU A 229 3.29 18.05 -8.08
CA GLU A 229 4.26 17.01 -8.37
C GLU A 229 3.61 15.76 -8.98
N MET A 230 2.39 15.42 -8.55
CA MET A 230 1.61 14.32 -9.12
C MET A 230 1.31 14.51 -10.61
N GLU A 231 1.06 15.73 -11.08
CA GLU A 231 0.90 16.03 -12.51
C GLU A 231 2.18 15.75 -13.31
N LYS A 232 3.35 16.14 -12.77
CA LYS A 232 4.64 15.86 -13.41
C LYS A 232 4.92 14.37 -13.46
N ILE A 233 4.66 13.66 -12.35
CA ILE A 233 4.86 12.21 -12.29
C ILE A 233 3.96 11.51 -13.30
N GLN A 234 2.71 11.97 -13.49
CA GLN A 234 1.84 11.42 -14.52
C GLN A 234 2.43 11.58 -15.92
N LEU A 235 2.95 12.77 -16.25
CA LEU A 235 3.61 13.02 -17.53
C LEU A 235 4.84 12.12 -17.72
N GLU A 236 5.68 11.97 -16.69
CA GLU A 236 6.87 11.11 -16.72
C GLU A 236 6.51 9.63 -16.94
N ARG A 237 5.42 9.16 -16.31
CA ARG A 237 4.91 7.80 -16.51
C ARG A 237 4.42 7.58 -17.93
N ASP A 238 3.69 8.55 -18.48
CA ASP A 238 3.19 8.48 -19.86
C ASP A 238 4.34 8.49 -20.87
N ASN A 239 5.36 9.31 -20.62
CA ASN A 239 6.58 9.36 -21.42
C ASN A 239 7.33 8.02 -21.38
N PHE A 240 7.50 7.43 -20.19
CA PHE A 240 8.10 6.10 -20.05
C PHE A 240 7.35 5.06 -20.88
N ILE A 241 6.03 4.94 -20.68
CA ILE A 241 5.21 3.91 -21.33
C ILE A 241 5.27 4.04 -22.86
N LYS A 242 5.22 5.28 -23.36
CA LYS A 242 5.35 5.58 -24.80
C LYS A 242 6.75 5.24 -25.32
N ALA A 243 7.81 5.62 -24.59
CA ALA A 243 9.19 5.46 -25.04
C ALA A 243 9.63 4.00 -25.10
N VAL A 244 9.30 3.19 -24.08
CA VAL A 244 9.78 1.80 -24.00
C VAL A 244 8.96 0.82 -24.85
N GLU A 245 7.77 1.22 -25.28
CA GLU A 245 6.87 0.43 -26.13
C GLU A 245 6.61 -0.99 -25.60
N ARG A 246 6.37 -1.13 -24.29
CA ARG A 246 6.21 -2.43 -23.57
C ARG A 246 7.49 -3.29 -23.61
N GLY A 247 8.65 -2.67 -23.66
CA GLY A 247 9.95 -3.37 -23.70
C GLY A 247 10.48 -3.67 -25.11
N ALA A 248 9.73 -3.31 -26.17
CA ALA A 248 10.18 -3.49 -27.55
C ALA A 248 11.30 -2.51 -27.93
N ASN A 249 11.27 -1.28 -27.41
CA ASN A 249 12.32 -0.30 -27.65
C ASN A 249 13.51 -0.52 -26.71
N ARG A 250 14.49 -1.31 -27.17
CA ARG A 250 15.70 -1.65 -26.42
C ARG A 250 16.46 -0.42 -25.93
N LYS A 251 16.65 0.59 -26.78
CA LYS A 251 17.41 1.80 -26.41
C LYS A 251 16.74 2.56 -25.26
N ALA A 252 15.42 2.70 -25.31
CA ALA A 252 14.67 3.32 -24.22
C ALA A 252 14.71 2.47 -22.93
N MET A 253 14.58 1.15 -23.05
CA MET A 253 14.70 0.24 -21.91
C MET A 253 16.09 0.34 -21.25
N GLU A 254 17.16 0.35 -22.02
CA GLU A 254 18.53 0.52 -21.52
C GLU A 254 18.74 1.87 -20.82
N MET A 255 18.18 2.95 -21.38
CA MET A 255 18.24 4.29 -20.78
C MET A 255 17.57 4.33 -19.41
N TYR A 256 16.31 3.88 -19.30
CA TYR A 256 15.60 3.88 -18.02
C TYR A 256 16.20 2.85 -17.03
N ASN A 257 16.68 1.70 -17.52
CA ASN A 257 17.36 0.73 -16.69
C ASN A 257 18.68 1.29 -16.11
N ALA A 258 19.44 2.06 -16.88
CA ALA A 258 20.65 2.72 -16.40
C ALA A 258 20.33 3.72 -15.28
N GLU A 259 19.24 4.48 -15.42
CA GLU A 259 18.78 5.40 -14.38
C GLU A 259 18.40 4.63 -13.10
N VAL A 260 17.54 3.62 -13.21
CA VAL A 260 17.13 2.76 -12.09
C VAL A 260 18.33 2.09 -11.43
N LYS A 261 19.27 1.56 -12.22
CA LYS A 261 20.50 0.95 -11.71
C LYS A 261 21.35 1.95 -10.93
N SER A 262 21.50 3.17 -11.43
CA SER A 262 22.32 4.19 -10.76
C SER A 262 21.73 4.65 -9.42
N LYS A 263 20.39 4.70 -9.30
CA LYS A 263 19.69 5.27 -8.13
C LYS A 263 19.18 4.21 -7.14
N LEU A 264 18.82 3.02 -7.61
CA LEU A 264 18.28 1.91 -6.80
C LEU A 264 19.23 0.71 -6.73
N GLY A 265 20.28 0.64 -7.55
CA GLY A 265 21.18 -0.51 -7.60
C GLY A 265 20.57 -1.75 -8.28
N ILE A 266 19.45 -1.61 -8.98
CA ILE A 266 18.71 -2.71 -9.60
C ILE A 266 18.94 -2.69 -11.11
N ASP A 267 19.39 -3.81 -11.67
CA ASP A 267 19.59 -3.98 -13.11
C ASP A 267 18.56 -4.98 -13.67
N ASN A 268 17.41 -4.46 -14.11
CA ASN A 268 16.33 -5.29 -14.64
C ASN A 268 16.72 -6.00 -15.94
N ILE A 269 17.50 -5.36 -16.80
CA ILE A 269 17.95 -5.98 -18.06
C ILE A 269 18.88 -7.16 -17.77
N ALA A 270 19.83 -7.02 -16.84
CA ALA A 270 20.69 -8.13 -16.44
C ALA A 270 19.93 -9.27 -15.74
N LEU A 271 18.89 -8.94 -14.96
CA LEU A 271 18.09 -9.92 -14.23
C LEU A 271 17.20 -10.76 -15.15
N PHE A 272 16.50 -10.09 -16.09
CA PHE A 272 15.49 -10.75 -16.91
C PHE A 272 16.00 -11.16 -18.28
N LYS A 273 17.15 -10.64 -18.74
CA LYS A 273 17.76 -10.97 -20.04
C LYS A 273 16.74 -10.88 -21.20
N PRO A 274 16.00 -9.76 -21.34
CA PRO A 274 14.86 -9.66 -22.27
C PRO A 274 15.22 -9.68 -23.77
N TYR A 275 16.52 -9.74 -24.08
CA TYR A 275 17.08 -9.69 -25.44
C TYR A 275 18.09 -10.82 -25.71
N GLU A 276 18.20 -11.80 -24.81
CA GLU A 276 18.91 -13.05 -25.11
C GLU A 276 17.96 -13.98 -25.87
N GLU A 277 18.47 -14.64 -26.91
CA GLU A 277 17.77 -15.68 -27.68
C GLU A 277 17.91 -17.06 -27.02
#